data_AF-A0A8T6EPS5-F1
#
_entry.id   AF-A0A8T6EPS5-F1
#
_cell.length_a   1.000
_cell.length_b   1.000
_cell.length_c   1.000
_cell.angle_alpha   90.00
_cell.angle_beta   90.00
_cell.angle_gamma   90.00
#
_symmetry.space_group_name_H-M   'P 1'
#
loop_
_entity.id
_entity.type
_entity.pdbx_description
1 polymer ?
#
loop_
_entity_poly.entity_id
_entity_poly.type
_entity_poly.pdbx_seq_one_letter_code
_entity_poly.pdbx_strand_id
1 'polypeptide(L)'
;MTAVDPVEVADHAAQAREFLAKAREYLASDDLHQASEKGWGAASHMAKAVAAAQGWEYETHADFSVVLGRARRLTGNARLGGLRGIANDLHGNYYRRKRHLDATLIAEDIESMAELLDLLAPLAA
;
A
#
# COMPACT_ATOMS: atom_id res chain seq x y z
N MET A 1 -15.24 -20.58 -4.95
CA MET A 1 -13.93 -19.98 -5.25
C MET A 1 -14.06 -19.31 -6.59
N THR A 2 -14.14 -17.97 -6.61
CA THR A 2 -14.04 -17.20 -7.84
C THR A 2 -12.69 -17.53 -8.48
N ALA A 3 -12.67 -17.76 -9.80
CA ALA A 3 -11.42 -17.98 -10.50
C ALA A 3 -10.51 -16.74 -10.32
N VAL A 4 -9.23 -16.94 -10.04
CA VAL A 4 -8.24 -15.86 -10.00
C VAL A 4 -8.17 -15.23 -11.39
N ASP A 5 -8.39 -13.93 -11.49
CA ASP A 5 -8.20 -13.17 -12.73
C ASP A 5 -6.76 -12.61 -12.78
N PRO A 6 -5.87 -13.17 -13.62
CA PRO A 6 -4.49 -12.70 -13.71
C PRO A 6 -4.37 -11.27 -14.27
N VAL A 7 -5.37 -10.77 -14.99
CA VAL A 7 -5.40 -9.40 -15.48
C VAL A 7 -5.63 -8.44 -14.32
N GLU A 8 -6.60 -8.75 -13.44
CA GLU A 8 -6.88 -7.95 -12.24
C GLU A 8 -5.65 -7.86 -11.32
N VAL A 9 -4.95 -8.98 -11.11
CA VAL A 9 -3.70 -9.02 -10.33
C VAL A 9 -2.65 -8.09 -10.94
N ALA A 10 -2.42 -8.19 -12.26
CA ALA A 10 -1.42 -7.39 -12.97
C ALA A 10 -1.76 -5.89 -12.95
N ASP A 11 -3.02 -5.53 -13.17
CA ASP A 11 -3.50 -4.15 -13.17
C ASP A 11 -3.31 -3.49 -11.80
N HIS A 12 -3.66 -4.20 -10.73
CA HIS A 12 -3.45 -3.70 -9.37
C HIS A 12 -1.96 -3.58 -9.03
N ALA A 13 -1.12 -4.55 -9.41
CA ALA A 13 0.32 -4.46 -9.18
C ALA A 13 0.96 -3.30 -9.99
N ALA A 14 0.49 -3.05 -11.22
CA ALA A 14 0.94 -1.93 -12.04
C ALA A 14 0.51 -0.59 -11.43
N GLN A 15 -0.75 -0.46 -11.01
CA GLN A 15 -1.26 0.75 -10.38
C GLN A 15 -0.53 1.06 -9.07
N ALA A 16 -0.15 0.02 -8.30
CA ALA A 16 0.65 0.18 -7.09
C ALA A 16 2.00 0.86 -7.38
N ARG A 17 2.72 0.41 -8.42
CA ARG A 17 4.00 1.00 -8.84
C ARG A 17 3.84 2.42 -9.35
N GLU A 18 2.79 2.68 -10.12
CA GLU A 18 2.48 4.03 -10.62
C GLU A 18 2.18 5.00 -9.45
N PHE A 19 1.42 4.56 -8.45
CA PHE A 19 1.14 5.37 -7.28
C PHE A 19 2.38 5.61 -6.42
N LEU A 20 3.28 4.64 -6.29
CA LEU A 20 4.55 4.86 -5.60
C LEU A 20 5.40 5.92 -6.32
N ALA A 21 5.46 5.89 -7.65
CA ALA A 21 6.13 6.92 -8.44
C ALA A 21 5.50 8.30 -8.23
N LYS A 22 4.16 8.40 -8.32
CA LYS A 22 3.43 9.65 -8.06
C LYS A 22 3.62 10.16 -6.63
N ALA A 23 3.72 9.28 -5.63
CA ALA A 23 3.97 9.68 -4.25
C ALA A 23 5.31 10.43 -4.13
N ARG A 24 6.35 9.92 -4.79
CA ARG A 24 7.66 10.56 -4.87
C ARG A 24 7.64 11.88 -5.65
N GLU A 25 6.86 11.95 -6.73
CA GLU A 25 6.67 13.21 -7.49
C GLU A 25 6.00 14.29 -6.63
N TYR A 26 4.91 13.96 -5.93
CA TYR A 26 4.23 14.91 -5.04
C TYR A 26 5.10 15.34 -3.85
N LEU A 27 5.91 14.42 -3.31
CA LEU A 27 6.89 14.75 -2.29
C LEU A 27 7.91 15.77 -2.83
N ALA A 28 8.42 15.57 -4.04
CA ALA A 28 9.39 16.48 -4.66
C ALA A 28 8.80 17.88 -4.94
N SER A 29 7.47 17.98 -5.10
CA SER A 29 6.76 19.25 -5.26
C SER A 29 6.18 19.82 -3.94
N ASP A 30 6.53 19.24 -2.79
CA ASP A 30 6.06 19.63 -1.44
C ASP A 30 4.53 19.52 -1.23
N ASP A 31 3.83 18.74 -2.07
CA ASP A 31 2.42 18.39 -1.85
C ASP A 31 2.33 17.16 -0.94
N LEU A 32 2.61 17.39 0.35
CA LEU A 32 2.74 16.33 1.35
C LEU A 32 1.44 15.54 1.58
N HIS A 33 0.27 16.17 1.37
CA HIS A 33 -1.03 15.50 1.44
C HIS A 33 -1.18 14.50 0.30
N GLN A 34 -0.91 14.92 -0.95
CA GLN A 34 -0.99 14.03 -2.10
C GLN A 34 0.11 12.97 -2.10
N ALA A 35 1.32 13.30 -1.63
CA ALA A 35 2.40 12.34 -1.43
C ALA A 35 1.96 11.23 -0.48
N SER A 36 1.33 11.59 0.63
CA SER A 36 0.82 10.63 1.60
C SER A 36 -0.31 9.76 1.03
N GLU A 37 -1.27 10.37 0.33
CA GLU A 37 -2.39 9.64 -0.29
C GLU A 37 -1.93 8.65 -1.35
N LYS A 38 -0.96 9.03 -2.18
CA LYS A 38 -0.41 8.14 -3.21
C LYS A 38 0.46 7.05 -2.60
N GLY A 39 1.20 7.32 -1.53
CA GLY A 39 1.92 6.30 -0.77
C GLY A 39 0.97 5.23 -0.22
N TRP A 40 -0.12 5.64 0.44
CA TRP A 40 -1.14 4.70 0.90
C TRP A 40 -1.83 3.97 -0.26
N GLY A 41 -2.16 4.69 -1.33
CA GLY A 41 -2.76 4.10 -2.53
C GLY A 41 -1.87 3.00 -3.14
N ALA A 42 -0.56 3.19 -3.16
CA ALA A 42 0.39 2.17 -3.62
C ALA A 42 0.27 0.88 -2.79
N ALA A 43 0.29 1.01 -1.47
CA ALA A 43 0.12 -0.11 -0.55
C ALA A 43 -1.24 -0.79 -0.70
N SER A 44 -2.31 -0.01 -0.84
CA SER A 44 -3.67 -0.53 -1.03
C SER A 44 -3.79 -1.33 -2.32
N HIS A 45 -3.27 -0.83 -3.44
CA HIS A 45 -3.31 -1.53 -4.72
C HIS A 45 -2.46 -2.81 -4.71
N MET A 46 -1.28 -2.81 -4.09
CA MET A 46 -0.51 -4.05 -3.96
C MET A 46 -1.26 -5.07 -3.09
N ALA A 47 -1.91 -4.64 -2.01
CA ALA A 47 -2.75 -5.51 -1.21
C ALA A 47 -3.96 -6.07 -1.99
N LYS A 48 -4.56 -5.28 -2.90
CA LYS A 48 -5.60 -5.79 -3.82
C LYS A 48 -5.05 -6.82 -4.79
N ALA A 49 -3.86 -6.62 -5.34
CA ALA A 49 -3.20 -7.60 -6.21
C ALA A 49 -2.97 -8.93 -5.46
N VAL A 50 -2.50 -8.87 -4.22
CA VAL A 50 -2.38 -10.05 -3.35
C VAL A 50 -3.74 -10.68 -3.07
N ALA A 51 -4.76 -9.89 -2.75
CA ALA A 51 -6.09 -10.41 -2.49
C ALA A 51 -6.65 -11.17 -3.71
N ALA A 52 -6.56 -10.58 -4.91
CA ALA A 52 -6.98 -11.21 -6.15
C ALA A 52 -6.20 -12.52 -6.43
N ALA A 53 -4.86 -12.50 -6.30
CA ALA A 53 -4.02 -13.66 -6.53
C ALA A 53 -4.30 -14.82 -5.55
N GLN A 54 -4.64 -14.49 -4.31
CA GLN A 54 -4.89 -15.46 -3.24
C GLN A 54 -6.38 -15.81 -3.08
N GLY A 55 -7.27 -15.24 -3.91
CA GLY A 55 -8.72 -15.44 -3.82
C GLY A 55 -9.34 -14.89 -2.53
N TRP A 56 -8.81 -13.79 -1.99
CA TRP A 56 -9.35 -13.09 -0.82
C TRP A 56 -10.22 -11.91 -1.23
N GLU A 57 -11.22 -11.62 -0.40
CA GLU A 57 -12.07 -10.45 -0.56
C GLU A 57 -11.34 -9.15 -0.23
N TYR A 58 -11.63 -8.09 -1.00
CA TYR A 58 -11.17 -6.72 -0.76
C TYR A 58 -12.23 -5.74 -1.28
N GLU A 59 -13.10 -5.24 -0.43
CA GLU A 59 -14.20 -4.35 -0.82
C GLU A 59 -14.02 -2.92 -0.28
N THR A 60 -13.34 -2.79 0.86
CA THR A 60 -13.26 -1.55 1.64
C THR A 60 -11.83 -1.24 2.07
N HIS A 61 -11.61 -0.01 2.54
CA HIS A 61 -10.31 0.36 3.11
C HIS A 61 -9.93 -0.47 4.35
N ALA A 62 -10.92 -1.02 5.08
CA ALA A 62 -10.66 -1.85 6.25
C ALA A 62 -10.00 -3.19 5.86
N ASP A 63 -10.29 -3.69 4.66
CA ASP A 63 -9.78 -4.98 4.18
C ASP A 63 -8.27 -4.97 3.93
N PHE A 64 -7.67 -3.78 3.74
CA PHE A 64 -6.21 -3.63 3.73
C PHE A 64 -5.57 -4.29 4.96
N SER A 65 -6.09 -4.03 6.15
CA SER A 65 -5.52 -4.60 7.38
C SER A 65 -5.72 -6.12 7.47
N VAL A 66 -6.82 -6.63 6.91
CA VAL A 66 -7.12 -8.07 6.87
C VAL A 66 -6.14 -8.79 5.94
N VAL A 67 -5.92 -8.27 4.73
CA VAL A 67 -4.97 -8.82 3.75
C VAL A 67 -3.56 -8.84 4.31
N LEU A 68 -3.08 -7.74 4.89
CA LEU A 68 -1.76 -7.66 5.50
C LEU A 68 -1.59 -8.66 6.66
N GLY A 69 -2.65 -8.86 7.44
CA GLY A 69 -2.68 -9.88 8.50
C GLY A 69 -2.60 -11.31 7.95
N ARG A 70 -3.26 -11.61 6.83
CA ARG A 70 -3.17 -12.90 6.13
C ARG A 70 -1.78 -13.10 5.53
N ALA A 71 -1.26 -12.12 4.80
CA ALA A 71 0.08 -12.13 4.22
C ALA A 71 1.17 -12.36 5.28
N ARG A 72 1.06 -11.70 6.44
CA ARG A 72 1.96 -11.93 7.59
C ARG A 72 1.91 -13.37 8.11
N ARG A 73 0.73 -13.98 8.19
CA ARG A 73 0.61 -15.38 8.64
C ARG A 73 1.21 -16.36 7.63
N LEU A 74 1.05 -16.09 6.34
CA LEU A 74 1.58 -16.95 5.29
C LEU A 74 3.11 -16.87 5.17
N THR A 75 3.66 -15.66 5.27
CA THR A 75 5.09 -15.42 5.10
C THR A 75 5.88 -15.56 6.41
N GLY A 76 5.20 -15.52 7.57
CA GLY A 76 5.84 -15.38 8.87
C GLY A 76 6.53 -14.02 9.10
N ASN A 77 6.42 -13.08 8.14
CA ASN A 77 7.18 -11.83 8.19
C ASN A 77 6.54 -10.80 9.13
N ALA A 78 7.16 -10.62 10.31
CA ALA A 78 6.68 -9.67 11.32
C ALA A 78 6.70 -8.20 10.86
N ARG A 79 7.55 -7.83 9.89
CA ARG A 79 7.72 -6.46 9.38
C ARG A 79 6.43 -5.90 8.76
N LEU A 80 5.60 -6.77 8.17
CA LEU A 80 4.30 -6.41 7.59
C LEU A 80 3.36 -5.74 8.61
N GLY A 81 3.49 -6.04 9.90
CA GLY A 81 2.70 -5.40 10.94
C GLY A 81 3.03 -3.92 11.12
N GLY A 82 4.31 -3.56 11.07
CA GLY A 82 4.79 -2.17 11.16
C GLY A 82 4.48 -1.39 9.89
N LEU A 83 4.73 -1.99 8.73
CA LEU A 83 4.43 -1.39 7.42
C LEU A 83 2.93 -1.07 7.25
N ARG A 84 2.06 -1.93 7.74
CA ARG A 84 0.61 -1.67 7.79
C ARG A 84 0.28 -0.44 8.64
N GLY A 85 0.97 -0.24 9.76
CA GLY A 85 0.81 0.94 10.61
C GLY A 85 1.18 2.23 9.87
N ILE A 86 2.36 2.24 9.26
CA ILE A 86 2.87 3.35 8.45
C ILE A 86 1.89 3.70 7.32
N ALA A 87 1.41 2.70 6.57
CA ALA A 87 0.45 2.92 5.49
C ALA A 87 -0.84 3.60 5.98
N ASN A 88 -1.37 3.17 7.14
CA ASN A 88 -2.57 3.79 7.73
C ASN A 88 -2.32 5.22 8.22
N ASP A 89 -1.11 5.53 8.69
CA ASP A 89 -0.73 6.88 9.09
C ASP A 89 -0.63 7.83 7.89
N LEU A 90 -0.06 7.37 6.77
CA LEU A 90 -0.06 8.08 5.49
C LEU A 90 -1.48 8.41 5.03
N HIS A 91 -2.38 7.43 5.02
CA HIS A 91 -3.80 7.68 4.71
C HIS A 91 -4.42 8.71 5.66
N GLY A 92 -4.10 8.60 6.96
CA GLY A 92 -4.55 9.54 7.98
C GLY A 92 -4.07 10.97 7.76
N ASN A 93 -2.91 11.19 7.13
CA ASN A 93 -2.41 12.52 6.78
C ASN A 93 -3.36 13.22 5.80
N TYR A 94 -3.75 12.53 4.72
CA TYR A 94 -4.65 13.04 3.69
C TYR A 94 -6.11 13.08 4.17
N TYR A 95 -6.65 11.96 4.65
CA TYR A 95 -8.06 11.81 5.03
C TYR A 95 -8.49 12.80 6.10
N ARG A 96 -7.64 13.04 7.11
CA ARG A 96 -7.92 13.98 8.19
C ARG A 96 -7.42 15.40 7.91
N ARG A 97 -6.80 15.64 6.75
CA ARG A 97 -6.15 16.91 6.40
C ARG A 97 -5.28 17.43 7.55
N LYS A 98 -4.35 16.60 8.03
CA LYS A 98 -3.46 16.97 9.15
C LYS A 98 -2.74 18.28 8.81
N ARG A 99 -2.69 19.19 9.78
CA ARG A 99 -2.11 20.54 9.61
C ARG A 99 -0.59 20.57 9.69
N HIS A 100 -0.01 19.62 10.42
CA HIS A 100 1.42 19.55 10.65
C HIS A 100 1.91 18.24 10.07
N LEU A 101 2.66 18.35 8.97
CA LEU A 101 3.29 17.25 8.26
C LEU A 101 4.79 17.50 8.27
N ASP A 102 5.54 16.40 8.36
CA ASP A 102 6.99 16.42 8.28
C ASP A 102 7.39 15.74 6.96
N ALA A 103 7.98 16.52 6.05
CA ALA A 103 8.40 16.03 4.74
C ALA A 103 9.44 14.91 4.83
N THR A 104 10.32 14.95 5.85
CA THR A 104 11.36 13.93 6.06
C THR A 104 10.71 12.62 6.47
N LEU A 105 9.79 12.66 7.43
CA LEU A 105 9.05 11.47 7.86
C LEU A 105 8.20 10.89 6.71
N ILE A 106 7.52 11.74 5.93
CA ILE A 106 6.74 11.28 4.78
C ILE A 106 7.63 10.63 3.72
N ALA A 107 8.85 11.14 3.51
CA ALA A 107 9.82 10.51 2.62
C ALA A 107 10.19 9.09 3.10
N GLU A 108 10.48 8.93 4.39
CA GLU A 108 10.77 7.63 5.02
C GLU A 108 9.59 6.65 4.93
N ASP A 109 8.38 7.16 5.16
CA ASP A 109 7.15 6.39 5.08
C ASP A 109 6.85 5.93 3.63
N ILE A 110 7.13 6.77 2.62
CA ILE A 110 7.00 6.41 1.20
C ILE A 110 7.98 5.29 0.84
N GLU A 111 9.23 5.35 1.31
CA GLU A 111 10.19 4.26 1.09
C GLU A 111 9.80 2.97 1.84
N SER A 112 9.14 3.10 2.99
CA SER A 112 8.50 1.95 3.66
C SER A 112 7.38 1.35 2.80
N MET A 113 6.67 2.13 1.97
CA MET A 113 5.71 1.58 1.01
C MET A 113 6.40 0.84 -0.14
N ALA A 114 7.58 1.29 -0.58
CA ALA A 114 8.39 0.54 -1.54
C ALA A 114 8.79 -0.83 -0.97
N GLU A 115 9.28 -0.87 0.27
CA GLU A 115 9.57 -2.11 1.00
C GLU A 115 8.33 -3.02 1.08
N LEU A 116 7.17 -2.44 1.40
CA LEU A 116 5.92 -3.20 1.47
C LEU A 116 5.55 -3.82 0.12
N LEU A 117 5.69 -3.07 -0.98
CA LEU A 117 5.43 -3.57 -2.32
C LEU A 117 6.31 -4.78 -2.64
N ASP A 118 7.61 -4.70 -2.35
CA ASP A 118 8.57 -5.77 -2.60
C ASP A 118 8.26 -7.03 -1.78
N LEU A 119 7.86 -6.87 -0.51
CA LEU A 119 7.50 -7.98 0.36
C LEU A 119 6.19 -8.67 -0.07
N LEU A 120 5.27 -7.93 -0.69
CA LEU A 120 3.98 -8.46 -1.15
C LEU A 120 4.04 -8.99 -2.59
N ALA A 121 4.96 -8.53 -3.43
CA ALA A 121 5.05 -8.92 -4.83
C ALA A 121 5.08 -10.46 -5.06
N PRO A 122 5.79 -11.29 -4.25
CA PRO A 122 5.75 -12.74 -4.41
C PRO A 122 4.39 -13.39 -4.15
N LEU A 123 3.49 -12.70 -3.43
CA LEU A 123 2.13 -13.17 -3.15
C LEU A 123 1.11 -12.72 -4.22
N ALA A 124 1.53 -11.87 -5.15
CA ALA A 124 0.73 -11.31 -6.24
C ALA A 124 1.19 -11.85 -7.62
N ALA A 125 1.73 -13.08 -7.65
CA ALA A 125 2.25 -13.77 -8.84
C ALA A 125 1.42 -15.00 -9.17
#